data_AF-A0A2H9LLF8-F1
#
_entry.id   AF-A0A2H9LLF8-F1
#
_cell.length_a   1.000
_cell.length_b   1.000
_cell.length_c   1.000
_cell.angle_alpha   90.00
_cell.angle_beta   90.00
_cell.angle_gamma   90.00
#
_symmetry.space_group_name_H-M   'P 1'
#
loop_
_entity.id
_entity.type
_entity.pdbx_description
1 polymer ?
#
loop_
_entity_poly.entity_id
_entity_poly.type
_entity_poly.pdbx_seq_one_letter_code
_entity_poly.pdbx_strand_id
1 'polypeptide(L)' 'MEIMKERSNRSARSRTNRAERKHSVEAGFYPELRRWVQHAILEAEKNGNFEKKDQFLSLLKEL' A
#
# COMPACT_ATOMS: atom_id res chain seq x y z
N MET A 1 -50.76 13.64 -15.33
CA MET A 1 -49.93 14.80 -15.70
C MET A 1 -48.53 14.54 -15.16
N GLU A 2 -47.53 15.06 -15.86
CA GLU A 2 -46.16 14.58 -16.04
C GLU A 2 -45.21 14.53 -14.82
N ILE A 3 -44.11 13.83 -15.08
CA ILE A 3 -42.94 13.52 -14.27
C ILE A 3 -42.03 14.76 -14.19
N MET A 4 -41.59 15.16 -12.99
CA MET A 4 -40.36 15.96 -12.85
C MET A 4 -39.49 15.46 -11.70
N LYS A 5 -38.30 15.02 -12.11
CA LYS A 5 -37.11 14.76 -11.30
C LYS A 5 -36.68 16.03 -10.57
N GLU A 6 -36.42 15.96 -9.27
CA GLU A 6 -35.50 16.90 -8.63
C GLU A 6 -34.65 16.16 -7.59
N ARG A 7 -33.34 16.18 -7.86
CA ARG A 7 -32.25 15.67 -7.02
C ARG A 7 -32.27 16.35 -5.66
N SER A 8 -31.97 15.62 -4.58
CA SER A 8 -31.04 16.08 -3.52
C SER A 8 -30.79 15.01 -2.45
N ASN A 9 -30.41 13.80 -2.87
CA ASN A 9 -29.81 12.80 -1.98
C ASN A 9 -28.29 13.04 -1.86
N ARG A 10 -27.87 14.17 -1.26
CA ARG A 10 -26.43 14.51 -1.20
C ARG A 10 -25.93 15.21 0.07
N SER A 11 -26.60 15.07 1.20
CA SER A 11 -26.16 15.73 2.45
C SER A 11 -25.76 14.79 3.60
N ALA A 12 -25.61 13.49 3.36
CA ALA A 12 -25.26 12.51 4.41
C ALA A 12 -23.92 11.76 4.21
N ARG A 13 -23.07 12.18 3.26
CA ARG A 13 -21.83 11.44 2.91
C ARG A 13 -20.52 12.15 3.23
N SER A 14 -20.55 13.24 4.02
CA SER A 14 -19.40 14.11 4.24
C SER A 14 -18.68 13.94 5.59
N ARG A 15 -19.04 12.96 6.43
CA ARG A 15 -18.38 12.77 7.74
C ARG A 15 -17.76 11.40 8.01
N THR A 16 -17.84 10.44 7.09
CA THR A 16 -17.22 9.11 7.25
C THR A 16 -15.86 8.97 6.54
N ASN A 17 -15.57 9.78 5.52
CA ASN A 17 -14.32 9.65 4.75
C ASN A 17 -13.05 10.15 5.47
N ARG A 18 -13.17 10.81 6.63
CA ARG A 18 -12.00 11.27 7.41
C ARG A 18 -11.47 10.18 8.37
N ALA A 19 -12.26 9.16 8.69
CA ALA A 19 -11.85 8.08 9.56
C ALA A 19 -11.08 6.96 8.82
N GLU A 20 -11.43 6.67 7.56
CA GLU A 20 -10.74 5.62 6.77
C GLU A 20 -9.32 6.00 6.34
N ARG A 21 -9.00 7.30 6.20
CA ARG A 21 -7.64 7.73 5.78
C ARG A 21 -6.57 7.57 6.85
N LYS A 22 -6.92 7.31 8.11
CA LYS A 22 -5.92 7.12 9.17
C LYS A 22 -5.45 5.68 9.30
N HIS A 23 -6.20 4.71 8.79
CA HIS A 23 -5.83 3.28 8.84
C HIS A 23 -5.09 2.78 7.60
N SER A 24 -5.06 3.54 6.50
CA SER A 24 -4.46 3.10 5.24
C SER A 24 -2.97 3.43 5.08
N VAL A 25 -2.40 4.29 5.94
CA VAL A 25 -0.99 4.70 5.83
C VAL A 25 -0.05 3.58 6.30
N GLU A 26 -0.43 2.83 7.33
CA GLU A 26 0.37 1.68 7.80
C GLU A 26 0.23 0.46 6.89
N ALA A 27 -0.95 0.23 6.30
CA ALA A 27 -1.20 -0.92 5.43
C ALA A 27 -0.54 -0.82 4.04
N GLY A 28 -0.18 0.40 3.61
CA GLY A 28 0.44 0.66 2.30
C GLY A 28 1.97 0.72 2.31
N PHE A 29 2.62 0.77 3.47
CA PHE A 29 4.08 0.96 3.56
C PHE A 29 4.86 -0.34 3.32
N TYR A 30 4.32 -1.47 3.75
CA TYR A 30 4.96 -2.78 3.62
C TYR A 30 5.01 -3.34 2.19
N PRO A 31 4.00 -3.20 1.32
CA PRO A 31 4.04 -3.77 -0.03
C PRO A 31 5.16 -3.20 -0.92
N GLU A 32 5.37 -1.88 -0.88
CA GLU A 32 6.39 -1.22 -1.69
C GLU A 32 7.79 -1.55 -1.16
N LEU A 33 7.97 -1.52 0.16
CA LEU A 33 9.22 -1.89 0.80
C LEU A 33 9.59 -3.35 0.50
N ARG A 34 8.62 -4.27 0.60
CA ARG A 34 8.81 -5.69 0.27
C ARG A 34 9.26 -5.88 -1.17
N ARG A 35 8.66 -5.14 -2.11
CA ARG A 35 9.04 -5.17 -3.53
C ARG A 35 10.46 -4.65 -3.75
N TRP A 36 10.87 -3.58 -3.05
CA TRP A 36 12.22 -3.04 -3.14
C TRP A 36 13.26 -4.01 -2.58
N VAL A 37 12.97 -4.64 -1.44
CA VAL A 37 13.85 -5.66 -0.83
C VAL A 37 14.01 -6.86 -1.77
N GLN A 38 12.93 -7.33 -2.41
CA GLN A 38 13.01 -8.39 -3.42
C GLN A 38 13.88 -8.01 -4.62
N HIS A 39 13.77 -6.77 -5.12
CA HIS A 39 14.66 -6.28 -6.18
C HIS A 39 16.12 -6.23 -5.73
N ALA A 40 16.40 -5.80 -4.49
CA ALA A 40 17.74 -5.75 -3.94
C ALA A 40 18.36 -7.16 -3.78
N ILE A 41 17.56 -8.17 -3.42
CA ILE A 41 17.98 -9.59 -3.37
C ILE A 41 18.43 -10.07 -4.76
N LEU A 42 17.62 -9.82 -5.80
CA LEU A 42 17.95 -10.22 -7.17
C LEU A 42 19.21 -9.52 -7.67
N GLU A 43 19.38 -8.24 -7.33
CA GLU A 43 20.56 -7.48 -7.71
C GLU A 43 21.82 -7.96 -6.98
N ALA A 44 21.71 -8.30 -5.69
CA ALA A 44 22.79 -8.88 -4.91
C ALA A 44 23.22 -10.24 -5.47
N GLU A 45 22.26 -11.08 -5.87
CA GLU A 45 22.52 -12.38 -6.50
C GLU A 45 23.24 -12.25 -7.85
N LYS A 46 22.78 -11.34 -8.72
CA LYS A 46 23.45 -11.04 -10.00
C LYS A 46 24.89 -10.58 -9.82
N ASN A 47 25.14 -9.78 -8.78
CA ASN A 47 26.46 -9.25 -8.46
C ASN A 47 27.33 -10.22 -7.65
N GLY A 48 26.85 -11.45 -7.37
CA GLY A 48 27.57 -12.44 -6.57
C GLY A 48 27.78 -12.03 -5.11
N ASN A 49 27.05 -11.03 -4.61
CA ASN A 49 27.17 -10.54 -3.25
C ASN A 49 26.19 -11.28 -2.33
N PHE A 50 26.56 -12.51 -1.96
CA PHE A 50 25.72 -13.39 -1.15
C PHE A 50 25.54 -12.90 0.30
N GLU A 51 26.51 -12.17 0.85
CA GLU A 51 26.38 -11.57 2.19
C GLU A 51 25.22 -10.56 2.23
N LYS A 52 25.16 -9.65 1.26
CA LYS A 52 24.05 -8.71 1.15
C LYS A 52 22.72 -9.40 0.86
N LYS A 53 22.74 -10.45 0.03
CA LYS A 53 21.55 -11.27 -0.25
C LYS A 53 20.96 -11.83 1.04
N ASP A 54 21.79 -12.41 1.91
CA ASP A 54 21.34 -13.00 3.18
C ASP A 54 20.84 -11.95 4.17
N GLN A 55 21.46 -10.76 4.20
CA GLN A 55 20.96 -9.62 4.97
C GLN A 55 19.57 -9.19 4.51
N PHE A 56 19.35 -9.06 3.20
CA PHE A 56 18.05 -8.70 2.64
C PHE A 56 16.99 -9.81 2.81
N LEU A 57 17.39 -11.08 2.77
CA LEU A 57 16.50 -12.21 3.07
C LEU A 57 16.07 -12.21 4.53
N SER A 58 16.95 -11.82 5.45
CA SER A 58 16.62 -11.67 6.87
C SER A 58 15.65 -10.51 7.08
N LEU A 59 15.94 -9.36 6.46
CA LEU A 59 15.04 -8.20 6.46
C LEU A 59 13.65 -8.52 5.90
N LEU A 60 13.58 -9.31 4.82
CA LEU A 60 12.31 -9.71 4.19
C LEU A 60 11.44 -10.59 5.10
N LYS A 61 12.03 -11.31 6.06
CA LYS A 61 11.29 -12.13 7.04
C LYS A 61 10.75 -11.30 8.20
N GLU A 62 11.37 -10.17 8.50
CA GLU A 62 10.95 -9.24 9.57
C GLU A 62 9.89 -8.24 9.10
N LEU A 63 9.73 -8.08 7.78
CA LEU A 63 8.70 -7.27 7.12
C LEU A 63 7.40 -8.06 6.88
#